data_AF-A0A843VS67-F1
#
_entry.id   AF-A0A843VS67-F1
#
_cell.length_a   1.000
_cell.length_b   1.000
_cell.length_c   1.000
_cell.angle_alpha   90.00
_cell.angle_beta   90.00
_cell.angle_gamma   90.00
#
_symmetry.space_group_name_H-M   'P 1'
#
loop_
_entity.id
_entity.type
_entity.pdbx_description
1 polymer ?
#
loop_
_entity_poly.entity_id
_entity_poly.type
_entity_poly.pdbx_seq_one_letter_code
_entity_poly.pdbx_strand_id
1 'polypeptide(L)'
;MRFPTFILVQSQLVEKIGAGKLESGIALVRPPRHHVESDGAIGFCLFNNVAIAANYFLLNERVCFDFSYPTGDDGSYTTIGEGLGAGYNINVW
;
A
#
# COMPACT_ATOMS: atom_id res chain seq x y z
N MET A 1 -1.49 -8.21 -22.23
CA MET A 1 -0.60 -8.21 -21.06
C MET A 1 -1.36 -8.86 -19.91
N ARG A 2 -0.89 -9.98 -19.34
CA ARG A 2 -1.60 -10.68 -18.27
C ARG A 2 -1.16 -10.09 -16.93
N PHE A 3 -2.06 -9.40 -16.24
CA PHE A 3 -1.76 -8.88 -14.91
C PHE A 3 -1.38 -10.04 -13.98
N PRO A 4 -0.34 -9.90 -13.15
CA PRO A 4 0.04 -10.95 -12.23
C PRO A 4 -1.12 -11.24 -11.27
N THR A 5 -1.44 -12.53 -11.07
CA THR A 5 -2.57 -12.99 -10.26
C THR A 5 -2.61 -12.39 -8.86
N PHE A 6 -1.44 -12.04 -8.31
CA PHE A 6 -1.31 -11.49 -6.97
C PHE A 6 -1.75 -10.02 -6.83
N ILE A 7 -1.80 -9.25 -7.92
CA ILE A 7 -2.40 -7.90 -7.94
C ILE A 7 -3.92 -8.02 -7.98
N LEU A 8 -4.42 -8.95 -8.80
CA LEU A 8 -5.86 -9.18 -8.98
C LEU A 8 -6.57 -9.61 -7.69
N VAL A 9 -5.94 -10.43 -6.85
CA VAL A 9 -6.54 -10.86 -5.57
C VAL A 9 -6.77 -9.67 -4.63
N GLN A 10 -5.82 -8.73 -4.60
CA GLN A 10 -5.91 -7.56 -3.73
C GLN A 10 -6.93 -6.56 -4.27
N SER A 11 -6.94 -6.28 -5.58
CA SER A 11 -7.92 -5.38 -6.19
C SER A 11 -9.35 -5.90 -6.03
N GLN A 12 -9.59 -7.20 -6.17
CA GLN A 12 -10.91 -7.78 -5.98
C GLN A 12 -11.42 -7.69 -4.54
N LEU A 13 -10.53 -7.84 -3.55
CA LEU A 13 -10.88 -7.68 -2.15
C LEU A 13 -11.25 -6.22 -1.85
N VAL A 14 -10.40 -5.30 -2.32
CA VAL A 14 -10.57 -3.84 -2.26
C VAL A 14 -11.93 -3.43 -2.85
N GLU A 15 -12.23 -3.87 -4.07
CA GLU A 15 -13.50 -3.57 -4.75
C GLU A 15 -14.73 -4.07 -3.97
N LYS A 16 -14.68 -5.28 -3.43
CA LYS A 16 -15.80 -5.86 -2.68
C LYS A 16 -16.07 -5.10 -1.38
N ILE A 17 -15.02 -4.68 -0.67
CA ILE A 17 -15.15 -3.88 0.56
C ILE A 17 -15.61 -2.45 0.21
N GLY A 18 -15.05 -1.85 -0.84
CA GLY A 18 -15.44 -0.52 -1.33
C GLY A 18 -16.90 -0.47 -1.78
N ALA A 19 -17.41 -1.54 -2.40
CA ALA A 19 -18.79 -1.68 -2.82
C ALA A 19 -19.76 -2.08 -1.68
N GLY A 20 -19.29 -2.20 -0.43
CA GLY A 20 -20.11 -2.62 0.71
C GLY A 20 -20.59 -4.07 0.66
N LYS A 21 -20.02 -4.90 -0.21
CA LYS A 21 -20.34 -6.34 -0.33
C LYS A 21 -19.67 -7.19 0.74
N LEU A 22 -18.61 -6.66 1.33
CA LEU A 22 -17.87 -7.22 2.46
C LEU A 22 -17.62 -6.11 3.47
N GLU A 23 -17.71 -6.42 4.75
CA GLU A 23 -17.37 -5.48 5.82
C GLU A 23 -15.84 -5.36 6.00
N SER A 24 -15.11 -6.47 5.81
CA SER A 24 -13.66 -6.53 5.92
C SER A 24 -13.09 -7.75 5.16
N GLY A 25 -11.77 -7.85 5.05
CA GLY A 25 -11.11 -9.08 4.61
C GLY A 25 -9.59 -8.96 4.51
N ILE A 26 -8.93 -10.10 4.28
CA ILE A 26 -7.47 -10.24 4.27
C ILE A 26 -7.02 -10.83 2.94
N ALA A 27 -6.00 -10.23 2.31
CA ALA A 27 -5.37 -10.75 1.10
C ALA A 27 -4.01 -11.37 1.44
N LEU A 28 -3.92 -12.70 1.40
CA LEU A 28 -2.67 -13.43 1.55
C LEU A 28 -1.99 -13.56 0.19
N VAL A 29 -0.96 -12.76 -0.02
CA VAL A 29 -0.37 -12.51 -1.34
C VAL A 29 1.15 -12.53 -1.27
N ARG A 30 1.78 -13.13 -2.29
CA ARG A 30 3.24 -13.18 -2.44
C ARG A 30 3.65 -12.83 -3.88
N PRO A 31 4.87 -12.31 -4.11
CA PRO A 31 5.91 -11.93 -3.13
C PRO A 31 5.51 -10.74 -2.23
N PRO A 32 6.27 -10.40 -1.15
CA PRO A 32 6.09 -9.15 -0.40
C PRO A 32 6.30 -7.93 -1.31
N ARG A 33 5.79 -6.75 -0.96
CA ARG A 33 5.48 -5.73 -1.97
C ARG A 33 5.77 -4.25 -1.66
N HIS A 34 6.20 -3.90 -0.47
CA HIS A 34 6.23 -2.52 0.02
C HIS A 34 7.57 -1.79 -0.12
N HIS A 35 8.67 -2.49 -0.41
CA HIS A 35 10.01 -1.88 -0.61
C HIS A 35 10.26 -1.44 -2.06
N VAL A 36 9.21 -1.30 -2.89
CA VAL A 36 9.37 -0.85 -4.29
C VAL A 36 9.32 0.66 -4.33
N GLU A 37 10.42 1.26 -4.73
CA GLU A 37 10.49 2.67 -5.10
C GLU A 37 9.96 2.87 -6.53
N SER A 38 9.67 4.12 -6.89
CA SER A 38 9.11 4.44 -8.21
C SER A 38 10.02 4.04 -9.38
N ASP A 39 11.33 3.88 -9.15
CA ASP A 39 12.35 3.61 -10.15
C ASP A 39 13.02 2.22 -10.02
N GLY A 40 12.60 1.37 -9.07
CA GLY A 40 13.25 0.07 -8.89
C GLY A 40 12.53 -0.94 -7.98
N ALA A 41 12.64 -2.22 -8.35
CA ALA A 41 12.24 -3.34 -7.51
C ALA A 41 13.36 -3.70 -6.51
N ILE A 42 13.07 -3.66 -5.21
CA ILE A 42 14.03 -3.94 -4.12
C ILE A 42 13.48 -5.08 -3.23
N GLY A 43 14.35 -5.97 -2.73
CA GLY A 43 14.00 -6.93 -1.70
C GLY A 43 12.83 -7.87 -2.05
N PHE A 44 12.82 -8.43 -3.27
CA PHE A 44 11.75 -9.29 -3.82
C PHE A 44 10.40 -8.58 -4.06
N CYS A 45 10.30 -7.29 -3.77
CA CYS A 45 9.11 -6.49 -4.02
C CYS A 45 9.12 -6.00 -5.48
N LEU A 46 8.02 -6.21 -6.21
CA LEU A 46 7.87 -5.82 -7.63
C LEU A 46 6.86 -4.67 -7.84
N PHE A 47 5.87 -4.53 -6.97
CA PHE A 47 4.82 -3.52 -7.05
C PHE A 47 4.33 -3.16 -5.65
N ASN A 48 4.17 -1.87 -5.31
CA ASN A 48 3.56 -1.44 -4.06
C ASN A 48 2.04 -1.52 -4.13
N ASN A 49 1.49 -2.70 -3.82
CA ASN A 49 0.06 -2.90 -3.95
C ASN A 49 -0.76 -2.15 -2.88
N VAL A 50 -0.19 -1.80 -1.73
CA VAL A 50 -0.90 -0.97 -0.73
C VAL A 50 -1.08 0.44 -1.29
N ALA A 51 -0.04 1.01 -1.91
CA ALA A 51 -0.15 2.29 -2.62
C ALA A 51 -1.15 2.22 -3.79
N ILE A 52 -1.16 1.13 -4.57
CA ILE A 52 -2.14 0.94 -5.65
C ILE A 52 -3.57 0.84 -5.11
N ALA A 53 -3.78 0.09 -4.03
CA ALA A 53 -5.08 -0.04 -3.38
C ALA A 53 -5.56 1.28 -2.76
N ALA A 54 -4.65 2.02 -2.11
CA ALA A 54 -4.92 3.34 -1.55
C ALA A 54 -5.29 4.32 -2.67
N ASN A 55 -4.55 4.36 -3.78
CA ASN A 55 -4.90 5.23 -4.92
C ASN A 55 -6.29 4.87 -5.50
N TYR A 56 -6.63 3.59 -5.57
CA TYR A 56 -7.97 3.15 -5.98
C TYR A 56 -9.07 3.57 -4.97
N PHE A 57 -8.75 3.67 -3.68
CA PHE A 57 -9.68 3.99 -2.60
C PHE A 57 -9.73 5.47 -2.17
N LEU A 58 -8.71 6.27 -2.47
CA LEU A 58 -8.66 7.70 -2.13
C LEU A 58 -9.80 8.48 -2.80
N LEU A 59 -10.43 7.92 -3.84
CA LEU A 59 -11.67 8.42 -4.43
C LEU A 59 -12.91 8.30 -3.51
N ASN A 60 -12.82 7.55 -2.40
CA ASN A 60 -13.93 7.23 -1.48
C ASN A 60 -13.63 7.60 0.00
N GLU A 61 -12.69 8.51 0.27
CA GLU A 61 -12.36 9.03 1.61
C GLU A 61 -11.95 7.95 2.65
N ARG A 62 -11.41 6.81 2.21
CA ARG A 62 -10.99 5.73 3.12
C ARG A 62 -9.48 5.80 3.40
N VAL A 63 -9.13 5.57 4.66
CA VAL A 63 -7.74 5.55 5.14
C VAL A 63 -7.15 4.15 4.95
N CYS A 64 -6.00 4.06 4.28
CA CYS A 64 -5.20 2.84 4.22
C CYS A 64 -4.01 2.99 5.18
N PHE A 65 -3.83 2.02 6.07
CA PHE A 65 -2.65 1.90 6.92
C PHE A 65 -1.73 0.85 6.32
N ASP A 66 -0.48 1.22 6.08
CA ASP A 66 0.59 0.29 5.75
C ASP A 66 1.45 0.08 6.99
N PHE A 67 1.54 -1.16 7.48
CA PHE A 67 2.48 -1.50 8.54
C PHE A 67 3.72 -2.10 7.89
N SER A 68 4.76 -1.28 7.82
CA SER A 68 6.00 -1.58 7.12
C SER A 68 7.17 -1.42 8.06
N TYR A 69 8.13 -2.34 8.01
CA TYR A 69 9.47 -2.06 8.51
C TYR A 69 10.16 -1.18 7.46
N PRO A 70 10.44 0.09 7.76
CA PRO A 70 11.12 0.95 6.80
C PRO A 70 12.52 0.43 6.50
N THR A 71 12.97 0.59 5.26
CA THR A 71 14.33 0.22 4.84
C THR A 71 15.03 1.45 4.30
N GLY A 72 15.95 2.01 5.08
CA GLY A 72 16.71 3.21 4.71
C GLY A 72 16.26 4.44 5.51
N ASP A 73 16.39 5.62 4.90
CA ASP A 73 16.14 6.92 5.56
C ASP A 73 14.63 7.25 5.69
N ASP A 74 13.77 6.49 5.03
CA ASP A 74 12.30 6.61 5.07
C ASP A 74 11.71 6.26 6.44
N GLY A 75 12.44 5.51 7.26
CA GLY A 75 12.06 5.12 8.62
C GLY A 75 12.36 6.13 9.71
N SER A 76 12.99 7.25 9.39
CA SER A 76 13.30 8.27 10.39
C SER A 76 12.01 8.82 11.01
N TYR A 77 11.95 8.94 12.34
CA TYR A 77 10.83 9.56 13.05
C TYR A 77 10.63 11.04 12.68
N THR A 78 11.59 11.66 12.00
CA THR A 78 11.49 13.03 11.48
C THR A 78 10.78 13.12 10.13
N THR A 79 10.59 12.00 9.45
CA THR A 79 9.94 11.96 8.13
C THR A 79 8.42 11.98 8.32
N ILE A 80 7.81 13.16 8.27
CA ILE A 80 6.38 13.36 8.55
C ILE A 80 5.52 13.61 7.29
N GLY A 81 6.11 13.45 6.10
CA GLY A 81 5.49 13.80 4.83
C GLY A 81 5.73 15.26 4.42
N GLU A 82 5.44 15.57 3.16
CA GLU A 82 5.74 16.87 2.56
C GLU A 82 4.48 17.57 2.02
N GLY A 83 4.53 18.90 1.93
CA GLY A 83 3.45 19.72 1.37
C GLY A 83 2.10 19.48 2.06
N LEU A 84 1.05 19.23 1.26
CA LEU A 84 -0.30 18.93 1.76
C LEU A 84 -0.40 17.60 2.52
N GLY A 85 0.60 16.72 2.39
CA GLY A 85 0.70 15.45 3.10
C GLY A 85 1.49 15.53 4.41
N ALA A 86 2.01 16.70 4.79
CA ALA A 86 2.75 16.85 6.04
C ALA A 86 1.86 16.55 7.26
N GLY A 87 2.35 15.69 8.17
CA GLY A 87 1.63 15.19 9.34
C GLY A 87 0.85 13.89 9.11
N TYR A 88 0.82 13.37 7.88
CA TYR A 88 0.13 12.12 7.54
C TYR A 88 1.08 10.91 7.40
N ASN A 89 2.40 11.10 7.50
CA ASN A 89 3.36 10.01 7.67
C ASN A 89 3.80 9.91 9.14
N ILE A 90 3.58 8.76 9.77
CA ILE A 90 3.92 8.53 11.19
C ILE A 90 4.78 7.28 11.29
N ASN A 91 6.05 7.47 11.68
CA ASN A 91 6.99 6.39 11.91
C ASN A 91 7.09 6.09 13.42
N VAL A 92 6.89 4.83 13.81
CA VAL A 92 6.94 4.36 15.21
C VAL A 92 7.97 3.25 15.31
N TRP A 93 8.83 3.29 16.33
CA TRP A 93 9.91 2.31 16.58
C TRP A 93 9.49 1.25 17.61
#